data_AF-A0A428XSZ7-F1
#
_entry.id   AF-A0A428XSZ7-F1
#
_cell.length_a   1.000
_cell.length_b   1.000
_cell.length_c   1.000
_cell.angle_alpha   90.00
_cell.angle_beta   90.00
_cell.angle_gamma   90.00
#
_symmetry.space_group_name_H-M   'P 1'
#
loop_
_entity.id
_entity.type
_entity.pdbx_description
1 polymer ?
#
loop_
_entity_poly.entity_id
_entity_poly.type
_entity_poly.pdbx_seq_one_letter_code
_entity_poly.pdbx_strand_id
1 'polypeptide(L)'
;MNVHPIHAGRRMGKGLGLSCIMAIGLLILMIVGKVPGWGLVPMFVLTETVVYKAFAATVRKRRRDVALLRCFGASRAQVFNGVLAEAAWIGLFGALVGQLCMLLLLDILQFDIAVFAVLVGTVGALLAALVPAFRASRIPPSGPSTVA
;
A
#
# COMPACT_ATOMS: atom_id res chain seq x y z
N MET A 1 -16.48 -8.66 35.58
CA MET A 1 -15.30 -8.85 34.70
C MET A 1 -15.78 -8.81 33.26
N ASN A 2 -15.77 -7.63 32.63
CA ASN A 2 -16.19 -7.48 31.24
C ASN A 2 -15.00 -7.82 30.34
N VAL A 3 -15.09 -8.97 29.69
CA VAL A 3 -14.16 -9.40 28.65
C VAL A 3 -14.10 -8.34 27.55
N HIS A 4 -12.88 -7.83 27.33
CA HIS A 4 -12.57 -6.86 26.29
C HIS A 4 -13.00 -7.39 24.91
N PRO A 5 -13.71 -6.60 24.07
CA PRO A 5 -14.02 -7.00 22.71
C PRO A 5 -12.75 -6.84 21.85
N ILE A 6 -11.90 -7.86 21.81
CA ILE A 6 -10.67 -7.89 20.98
C ILE A 6 -10.99 -8.21 19.51
N HIS A 7 -12.27 -8.41 19.15
CA HIS A 7 -12.69 -8.82 17.81
C HIS A 7 -13.46 -7.72 17.06
N ALA A 8 -13.03 -6.47 17.19
CA ALA A 8 -13.41 -5.44 16.22
C ALA A 8 -12.65 -5.69 14.90
N GLY A 9 -13.02 -6.76 14.20
CA GLY A 9 -12.66 -7.00 12.82
C GLY A 9 -13.10 -5.77 12.03
N ARG A 10 -12.12 -4.91 11.72
CA ARG A 10 -12.36 -3.66 11.01
C ARG A 10 -13.06 -4.02 9.71
N ARG A 11 -14.37 -3.75 9.62
CA ARG A 11 -15.14 -3.88 8.37
C ARG A 11 -14.30 -3.24 7.28
N MET A 12 -13.97 -3.99 6.23
CA MET A 12 -13.47 -3.39 5.00
C MET A 12 -14.48 -2.30 4.64
N GLY A 13 -14.10 -1.05 4.86
CA GLY A 13 -15.00 0.08 4.60
C GLY A 13 -15.41 -0.01 3.14
N LYS A 14 -16.67 0.27 2.84
CA LYS A 14 -17.21 0.26 1.46
C LYS A 14 -16.28 0.99 0.47
N GLY A 15 -15.52 1.99 0.94
CA GLY A 15 -14.52 2.71 0.17
C GLY A 15 -13.28 1.92 -0.28
N LEU A 16 -12.89 0.78 0.30
CA LEU A 16 -11.83 -0.06 -0.28
C LEU A 16 -12.38 -0.89 -1.43
N GLY A 17 -13.52 -1.54 -1.22
CA GLY A 17 -14.22 -2.30 -2.26
C GLY A 17 -14.56 -1.41 -3.47
N LEU A 18 -15.06 -0.20 -3.23
CA LEU A 18 -15.37 0.77 -4.28
C LEU A 18 -14.12 1.17 -5.09
N SER A 19 -12.98 1.45 -4.43
CA SER A 19 -11.74 1.77 -5.13
C SER A 19 -11.25 0.62 -6.03
N CYS A 20 -11.38 -0.63 -5.59
CA CYS A 20 -11.02 -1.79 -6.41
C CYS A 20 -11.95 -1.96 -7.61
N ILE A 21 -13.27 -1.79 -7.42
CA ILE A 21 -14.24 -1.87 -8.52
C ILE A 21 -13.96 -0.77 -9.55
N MET A 22 -13.67 0.46 -9.10
CA MET A 22 -13.32 1.56 -10.01
C MET A 22 -12.00 1.31 -10.74
N ALA A 23 -10.98 0.77 -10.06
CA ALA A 23 -9.70 0.43 -10.68
C ALA A 23 -9.83 -0.70 -11.71
N ILE A 24 -10.62 -1.73 -11.44
CA ILE A 24 -10.85 -2.81 -12.42
C ILE A 24 -11.70 -2.28 -13.58
N GLY A 25 -12.77 -1.53 -13.30
CA GLY A 25 -13.66 -0.98 -14.33
C GLY A 25 -12.97 -0.02 -15.29
N LEU A 26 -12.15 0.91 -14.76
CA LEU A 26 -11.43 1.86 -15.61
C LEU A 26 -10.28 1.18 -16.38
N LEU A 27 -9.65 0.13 -15.83
CA LEU A 27 -8.68 -0.70 -16.58
C LEU A 27 -9.35 -1.38 -17.79
N ILE A 28 -10.49 -2.03 -17.57
CA ILE A 28 -11.27 -2.69 -18.63
C ILE A 28 -11.71 -1.68 -19.70
N LEU A 29 -12.21 -0.52 -19.27
CA LEU A 29 -12.63 0.55 -20.18
C LEU A 29 -11.46 1.05 -21.05
N MET A 30 -10.24 1.14 -20.51
CA MET A 30 -9.07 1.54 -21.30
C MET A 30 -8.69 0.50 -22.36
N ILE A 31 -8.72 -0.79 -22.02
CA ILE A 31 -8.38 -1.88 -22.93
C ILE A 31 -9.39 -1.94 -24.09
N VAL A 32 -10.68 -1.88 -23.78
CA VAL A 32 -11.76 -1.96 -24.79
C VAL A 32 -11.91 -0.65 -25.56
N GLY A 33 -11.83 0.49 -24.86
CA GLY A 33 -12.09 1.82 -25.40
C GLY A 33 -10.92 2.47 -26.14
N LYS A 34 -9.73 1.83 -26.20
CA LYS A 34 -8.52 2.34 -26.88
C LYS A 34 -8.22 3.80 -26.47
N VAL A 35 -8.32 4.08 -25.18
CA VAL A 35 -8.24 5.44 -24.62
C VAL A 35 -6.80 5.98 -24.77
N PRO A 36 -6.61 7.28 -25.07
CA PRO A 36 -5.28 7.84 -25.23
C PRO A 36 -4.51 7.88 -23.89
N GLY A 37 -3.18 8.00 -23.95
CA GLY A 37 -2.27 7.81 -22.82
C GLY A 37 -2.55 8.63 -21.54
N TRP A 38 -3.31 9.73 -21.62
CA TRP A 38 -3.75 10.49 -20.44
C TRP A 38 -4.70 9.68 -19.53
N GLY A 39 -5.35 8.63 -20.03
CA GLY A 39 -6.14 7.71 -19.21
C GLY A 39 -5.33 6.92 -18.17
N LEU A 40 -4.00 6.85 -18.30
CA LEU A 40 -3.13 6.18 -17.33
C LEU A 40 -3.04 6.93 -16.00
N VAL A 41 -3.20 8.25 -16.01
CA VAL A 41 -3.11 9.09 -14.81
C VAL A 41 -4.19 8.72 -13.77
N PRO A 42 -5.50 8.67 -14.10
CA PRO A 42 -6.51 8.27 -13.13
C PRO A 42 -6.36 6.82 -12.67
N MET A 43 -5.87 5.92 -13.52
CA MET A 43 -5.54 4.53 -13.15
C MET A 43 -4.47 4.48 -12.06
N PHE A 44 -3.40 5.22 -12.27
CA PHE A 44 -2.29 5.31 -11.34
C PHE A 44 -2.78 5.85 -9.99
N VAL A 45 -3.49 6.98 -9.98
CA VAL A 45 -4.03 7.58 -8.74
C VAL A 45 -4.96 6.62 -8.01
N LEU A 46 -5.87 5.93 -8.70
CA LEU A 46 -6.76 4.95 -8.08
C LEU A 46 -5.97 3.80 -7.43
N THR A 47 -4.97 3.28 -8.12
CA THR A 47 -4.13 2.18 -7.60
C THR A 47 -3.34 2.62 -6.38
N GLU A 48 -2.73 3.80 -6.41
CA GLU A 48 -1.99 4.35 -5.27
C GLU A 48 -2.88 4.53 -4.03
N THR A 49 -4.15 4.92 -4.21
CA THR A 49 -5.08 5.00 -3.07
C THR A 49 -5.40 3.65 -2.45
N VAL A 50 -5.41 2.57 -3.24
CA VAL A 50 -5.61 1.19 -2.76
C VAL A 50 -4.39 0.77 -1.94
N VAL A 51 -3.18 1.01 -2.47
CA VAL A 51 -1.91 0.72 -1.78
C VAL A 51 -1.82 1.49 -0.46
N TYR A 52 -2.12 2.79 -0.47
CA TYR A 52 -2.19 3.63 0.73
C TYR A 52 -3.13 3.04 1.79
N LYS A 53 -4.34 2.61 1.40
CA LYS A 53 -5.32 2.03 2.33
C LYS A 53 -4.85 0.71 2.93
N ALA A 54 -4.14 -0.11 2.14
CA ALA A 54 -3.55 -1.35 2.60
C ALA A 54 -2.45 -1.09 3.66
N PHE A 55 -1.47 -0.24 3.35
CA PHE A 55 -0.45 0.15 4.33
C PHE A 55 -1.05 0.80 5.58
N ALA A 56 -2.03 1.69 5.40
CA ALA A 56 -2.73 2.29 6.52
C ALA A 56 -3.44 1.24 7.39
N ALA A 57 -3.93 0.14 6.81
CA ALA A 57 -4.48 -0.98 7.57
C ALA A 57 -3.39 -1.77 8.31
N THR A 58 -2.28 -2.08 7.65
CA THR A 58 -1.14 -2.79 8.26
C THR A 58 -0.56 -2.01 9.45
N VAL A 59 -0.30 -0.72 9.28
CA VAL A 59 0.18 0.17 10.34
C VAL A 59 -0.78 0.20 11.52
N ARG A 60 -2.09 0.20 11.27
CA ARG A 60 -3.10 0.19 12.35
C ARG A 60 -3.10 -1.10 13.15
N LYS A 61 -2.88 -2.24 12.50
CA LYS A 61 -2.82 -3.55 13.18
C LYS A 61 -1.56 -3.65 14.06
N ARG A 62 -0.42 -3.15 13.57
CA ARG A 62 0.88 -3.21 14.27
C ARG A 62 1.12 -2.08 15.28
N ARG A 63 0.13 -1.23 15.58
CA ARG A 63 0.33 -0.08 16.48
C ARG A 63 0.77 -0.48 17.89
N ARG A 64 0.23 -1.59 18.41
CA ARG A 64 0.58 -2.09 19.75
C ARG A 64 2.02 -2.58 19.77
N ASP A 65 2.41 -3.36 18.78
CA ASP A 65 3.78 -3.88 18.65
C ASP A 65 4.79 -2.73 18.53
N VAL A 66 4.49 -1.71 17.73
CA VAL A 66 5.31 -0.49 17.64
C VAL A 66 5.39 0.24 18.96
N ALA A 67 4.28 0.39 19.69
CA ALA A 67 4.29 1.02 21.01
C ALA A 67 5.20 0.26 21.99
N LEU A 68 5.12 -1.09 22.00
CA LEU A 68 5.97 -1.94 22.82
C LEU A 68 7.46 -1.80 22.44
N LEU A 69 7.78 -1.83 21.14
CA LEU A 69 9.15 -1.61 20.66
C LEU A 69 9.71 -0.26 21.11
N ARG A 70 8.87 0.78 21.13
CA ARG A 70 9.26 2.10 21.65
C ARG A 70 9.45 2.14 23.16
N CYS A 71 8.74 1.31 23.92
CA CYS A 71 9.02 1.13 25.36
C CYS A 71 10.39 0.50 25.59
N PHE A 72 10.84 -0.38 24.69
CA PHE A 72 12.19 -0.95 24.68
C PHE A 72 13.25 -0.03 24.04
N GLY A 73 12.90 1.24 23.72
CA GLY A 73 13.85 2.23 23.24
C GLY A 73 13.95 2.39 21.72
N ALA A 74 13.09 1.75 20.92
CA ALA A 74 13.11 1.93 19.47
C ALA A 74 12.86 3.39 19.05
N SER A 75 13.66 3.88 18.11
CA SER A 75 13.62 5.26 17.64
C SER A 75 12.49 5.49 16.61
N ARG A 76 12.08 6.77 16.43
CA ARG A 76 11.08 7.15 15.40
C ARG A 76 11.54 6.78 14.00
N ALA A 77 12.85 6.97 13.75
CA ALA A 77 13.48 6.71 12.47
C ALA A 77 13.51 5.20 12.15
N GLN A 78 13.74 4.34 13.15
CA GLN A 78 13.70 2.88 12.94
C GLN A 78 12.31 2.41 12.49
N VAL A 79 11.25 2.92 13.11
CA VAL A 79 9.87 2.58 12.71
C VAL A 79 9.55 3.14 11.32
N PHE A 80 9.94 4.38 11.04
CA PHE A 80 9.70 5.01 9.75
C PHE A 80 10.42 4.27 8.60
N ASN A 81 11.72 4.03 8.76
CA ASN A 81 12.54 3.33 7.78
C ASN A 81 12.09 1.88 7.60
N GLY A 82 11.63 1.22 8.67
CA GLY A 82 11.07 -0.12 8.59
C GLY A 82 9.85 -0.19 7.68
N VAL A 83 8.89 0.73 7.83
CA VAL A 83 7.69 0.77 6.97
C VAL A 83 8.05 1.14 5.53
N LEU A 84 9.01 2.06 5.34
CA LEU A 84 9.46 2.45 4.00
C LEU A 84 10.20 1.31 3.29
N ALA A 85 11.00 0.53 4.03
CA ALA A 85 11.66 -0.67 3.50
C ALA A 85 10.65 -1.76 3.13
N GLU A 86 9.61 -1.98 3.95
CA GLU A 86 8.50 -2.88 3.59
C GLU A 86 7.83 -2.43 2.28
N ALA A 87 7.58 -1.13 2.14
CA ALA A 87 6.99 -0.58 0.93
C ALA A 87 7.89 -0.71 -0.30
N ALA A 88 9.20 -0.49 -0.15
CA ALA A 88 10.19 -0.69 -1.21
C ALA A 88 10.16 -2.13 -1.72
N TRP A 89 10.20 -3.10 -0.81
CA TRP A 89 10.16 -4.51 -1.17
C TRP A 89 8.85 -4.91 -1.84
N ILE A 90 7.71 -4.46 -1.31
CA ILE A 90 6.40 -4.76 -1.90
C ILE A 90 6.28 -4.17 -3.31
N GLY A 91 6.73 -2.92 -3.51
CA GLY A 91 6.70 -2.26 -4.81
C GLY A 91 7.62 -2.96 -5.84
N LEU A 92 8.85 -3.27 -5.42
CA LEU A 92 9.83 -3.94 -6.27
C LEU A 92 9.35 -5.34 -6.68
N PHE A 93 8.99 -6.19 -5.71
CA PHE A 93 8.50 -7.53 -6.02
C PHE A 93 7.18 -7.51 -6.78
N GLY A 94 6.27 -6.59 -6.46
CA GLY A 94 5.03 -6.43 -7.20
C GLY A 94 5.27 -6.13 -8.68
N ALA A 95 6.19 -5.22 -8.99
CA ALA A 95 6.52 -4.89 -10.36
C ALA A 95 7.26 -6.03 -11.09
N LEU A 96 8.19 -6.72 -10.42
CA LEU A 96 8.88 -7.88 -10.99
C LEU A 96 7.90 -9.03 -11.30
N VAL A 97 6.98 -9.32 -10.38
CA VAL A 97 5.92 -10.31 -10.57
C VAL A 97 4.99 -9.89 -11.71
N GLY A 98 4.62 -8.61 -11.78
CA GLY A 98 3.81 -8.08 -12.89
C GLY A 98 4.50 -8.29 -14.24
N GLN A 99 5.80 -8.01 -14.33
CA GLN A 99 6.57 -8.21 -15.54
C GLN A 99 6.71 -9.69 -15.92
N LEU A 100 6.93 -10.54 -14.92
CA LEU A 100 6.95 -11.99 -15.12
C LEU A 100 5.59 -12.47 -15.66
N CYS A 101 4.47 -12.04 -15.07
CA CYS A 101 3.13 -12.36 -15.58
C CYS A 101 2.94 -11.88 -17.02
N MET A 102 3.38 -10.67 -17.37
CA MET A 102 3.30 -10.15 -18.74
C MET A 102 4.07 -11.02 -19.72
N LEU A 103 5.29 -11.43 -19.36
CA LEU A 103 6.11 -12.36 -20.16
C LEU A 103 5.41 -13.72 -20.32
N LEU A 104 4.92 -14.33 -19.25
CA LEU A 104 4.29 -15.66 -19.35
C LEU A 104 2.96 -15.67 -20.12
N LEU A 105 2.16 -14.61 -19.98
CA LEU A 105 0.80 -14.56 -20.56
C LEU A 105 0.79 -14.05 -22.00
N LEU A 106 1.70 -13.13 -22.34
CA LEU A 106 1.68 -12.42 -23.60
C LEU A 106 2.96 -12.62 -24.43
N ASP A 107 4.02 -13.21 -23.85
CA ASP A 107 5.34 -13.40 -24.47
C ASP A 107 5.97 -12.08 -24.97
N ILE A 108 5.62 -10.98 -24.32
CA ILE A 108 6.12 -9.64 -24.61
C ILE A 108 7.09 -9.23 -23.50
N LEU A 109 8.35 -9.00 -23.88
CA LEU A 109 9.34 -8.39 -23.00
C LEU A 109 10.02 -7.21 -23.69
N GLN A 110 9.65 -6.00 -23.30
CA GLN A 110 10.30 -4.78 -23.73
C GLN A 110 11.06 -4.17 -22.55
N PHE A 111 12.39 -4.08 -22.68
CA PHE A 111 13.26 -3.68 -21.58
C PHE A 111 12.94 -2.27 -21.07
N ASP A 112 12.71 -1.31 -21.97
CA ASP A 112 12.40 0.08 -21.58
C ASP A 112 11.11 0.18 -20.76
N ILE A 113 10.07 -0.54 -21.18
CA ILE A 113 8.79 -0.60 -20.46
C ILE A 113 8.95 -1.33 -19.13
N ALA A 114 9.77 -2.39 -19.10
CA ALA A 114 10.06 -3.14 -17.88
C ALA A 114 10.70 -2.23 -16.81
N VAL A 115 11.75 -1.51 -17.20
CA VAL A 115 12.45 -0.59 -16.29
C VAL A 115 11.51 0.53 -15.83
N PHE A 116 10.74 1.10 -16.75
CA PHE A 116 9.75 2.13 -16.42
C PHE A 116 8.69 1.62 -15.44
N ALA A 117 8.13 0.43 -15.67
CA ALA A 117 7.11 -0.17 -14.81
C ALA A 117 7.66 -0.48 -13.41
N VAL A 118 8.89 -0.98 -13.31
CA VAL A 118 9.56 -1.25 -12.03
C VAL A 118 9.82 0.05 -11.27
N LEU A 119 10.30 1.09 -11.94
CA LEU A 119 10.51 2.40 -11.32
C LEU A 119 9.20 3.00 -10.83
N VAL A 120 8.18 3.06 -11.69
CA VAL A 120 6.87 3.63 -11.34
C VAL A 120 6.20 2.85 -10.22
N GLY A 121 6.21 1.52 -10.28
CA GLY A 121 5.59 0.68 -9.25
C GLY A 121 6.30 0.79 -7.89
N THR A 122 7.64 0.83 -7.89
CA THR A 122 8.42 0.95 -6.65
C THR A 122 8.28 2.35 -6.04
N VAL A 123 8.44 3.40 -6.85
CA VAL A 123 8.30 4.79 -6.39
C VAL A 123 6.87 5.07 -5.96
N GLY A 124 5.88 4.58 -6.70
CA GLY A 124 4.46 4.66 -6.34
C GLY A 124 4.20 4.05 -4.95
N ALA A 125 4.64 2.82 -4.72
CA ALA A 125 4.51 2.15 -3.42
C ALA A 125 5.15 2.95 -2.27
N LEU A 126 6.34 3.53 -2.49
CA LEU A 126 7.00 4.39 -1.51
C LEU A 126 6.18 5.67 -1.21
N LEU A 127 5.67 6.32 -2.26
CA LEU A 127 4.83 7.52 -2.14
C LEU A 127 3.54 7.22 -1.37
N ALA A 128 2.84 6.13 -1.71
CA ALA A 128 1.64 5.71 -1.01
C ALA A 128 1.90 5.34 0.45
N ALA A 129 3.07 4.76 0.76
CA ALA A 129 3.46 4.38 2.11
C ALA A 129 3.97 5.54 2.97
N LEU A 130 4.32 6.69 2.39
CA LEU A 130 4.93 7.83 3.11
C LEU A 130 4.04 8.34 4.25
N VAL A 131 2.76 8.58 3.96
CA VAL A 131 1.80 9.06 4.97
C VAL A 131 1.53 8.00 6.06
N PRO A 132 1.27 6.72 5.73
CA PRO A 132 1.20 5.64 6.71
C PRO A 132 2.47 5.48 7.57
N ALA A 133 3.66 5.53 6.97
CA ALA A 133 4.95 5.40 7.66
C ALA A 133 5.15 6.54 8.65
N PHE A 134 4.85 7.77 8.23
CA PHE A 134 4.91 8.93 9.12
C PHE A 134 3.96 8.79 10.30
N ARG A 135 2.73 8.34 10.06
CA ARG A 135 1.74 8.07 11.12
C ARG A 135 2.19 6.94 12.06
N ALA A 136 2.90 5.93 11.57
CA ALA A 136 3.46 4.86 12.39
C ALA A 136 4.56 5.38 13.33
N SER A 137 5.44 6.25 12.82
CA SER A 137 6.57 6.80 13.57
C SER A 137 6.17 7.71 14.75
N ARG A 138 4.92 8.20 14.76
CA ARG A 138 4.38 9.12 15.77
C ARG A 138 3.54 8.44 16.85
N ILE A 139 3.52 7.10 16.91
CA ILE A 139 2.81 6.37 17.97
C ILE A 139 3.57 6.57 19.31
N PRO A 140 2.89 6.98 20.40
CA PRO A 140 3.52 7.19 21.70
C PRO A 140 3.80 5.85 22.42
N PRO A 141 4.77 5.82 23.36
CA PRO A 141 5.09 4.62 24.15
C PRO A 141 3.94 4.17 25.06
N SER A 142 3.07 5.09 25.49
CA SER A 142 1.92 4.81 26.36
C SER A 142 0.83 3.92 25.72
N GLY A 143 1.03 3.51 24.47
CA GLY A 143 0.05 2.76 23.69
C GLY A 143 -1.07 3.64 23.12
N PRO A 144 -1.90 3.10 22.21
CA PRO A 144 -3.05 3.81 21.67
C PRO A 144 -4.09 4.02 22.77
N SER A 145 -4.53 5.28 23.00
CA SER A 145 -5.68 5.57 23.86
C SER A 145 -6.90 4.83 23.31
N THR A 146 -7.56 4.04 24.13
CA THR A 146 -8.71 3.19 23.76
C THR A 146 -9.98 3.96 23.36
N VAL A 147 -9.88 5.27 23.10
CA VAL A 147 -10.99 6.22 23.01
C VAL A 147 -11.01 7.06 21.72
N ALA A 148 -10.29 6.67 20.65
CA ALA A 148 -10.31 7.40 19.38
C ALA A 148 -10.42 6.50 18.14
#